data_AF-A0A9W7YL71-F1
#
_entry.id   AF-A0A9W7YL71-F1
#
_cell.length_a   1.000
_cell.length_b   1.000
_cell.length_c   1.000
_cell.angle_alpha   90.00
_cell.angle_beta   90.00
_cell.angle_gamma   90.00
#
_symmetry.space_group_name_H-M   'P 1'
#
loop_
_entity.id
_entity.type
_entity.pdbx_description
1 polymer ?
#
loop_
_entity_poly.entity_id
_entity_poly.type
_entity_poly.pdbx_seq_one_letter_code
_entity_poly.pdbx_strand_id
1 'polypeptide(L)'
;MLVQAKEVKEATLHRRLPVFQHAYVWPFALVYPAWLYIYTVRYDDYLGSQEFTTLSLLIMFMGQALVFLTGQWSVNMQALFTCQRVTDPYEAELIKVIASDHLGRNAMSKMEFGVNVHDEARPQLSFKYQAQKYIYDEDKKVFQAVEYPSDGGPTLSELQRSTGLTGELEIREAHEVYGKNKFDVPMPTFGELFKEHAVAPFFVFQIFCVGLWCMDEYWYYSIFSLVMLVVFESTLVFQRLRTLTEFRSLSMQAYRMQVRRNGTWTEVTTEDLCPGDVVSV
;
A
#
# COMPACT_ATOMS: atom_id res chain seq x y z
N MET A 1 -0.70 -12.25 -19.36
CA MET A 1 -0.50 -11.10 -18.46
C MET A 1 -1.53 -11.22 -17.35
N LEU A 2 -1.12 -11.13 -16.08
CA LEU A 2 -2.00 -11.46 -14.94
C LEU A 2 -3.11 -10.43 -14.72
N VAL A 3 -2.86 -9.16 -15.04
CA VAL A 3 -3.83 -8.06 -14.97
C VAL A 3 -4.00 -7.48 -16.37
N GLN A 4 -5.24 -7.37 -16.83
CA GLN A 4 -5.58 -6.77 -18.11
C GLN A 4 -5.98 -5.30 -17.89
N ALA A 5 -5.02 -4.40 -17.96
CA ALA A 5 -5.24 -2.96 -17.99
C ALA A 5 -4.10 -2.26 -18.73
N LYS A 6 -4.41 -1.16 -19.43
CA LYS A 6 -3.40 -0.34 -20.13
C LYS A 6 -2.40 0.30 -19.16
N GLU A 7 -2.84 0.57 -17.94
CA GLU A 7 -2.05 1.22 -16.90
C GLU A 7 -1.01 0.28 -16.28
N VAL A 8 -1.24 -1.03 -16.34
CA VAL A 8 -0.40 -2.06 -15.72
C VAL A 8 0.52 -2.66 -16.79
N LYS A 9 1.83 -2.74 -16.50
CA LYS A 9 2.85 -3.35 -17.37
C LYS A 9 3.15 -4.78 -16.98
N GLU A 10 3.24 -5.05 -15.69
CA GLU A 10 3.45 -6.38 -15.15
C GLU A 10 2.77 -6.51 -13.79
N ALA A 11 2.20 -7.67 -13.52
CA ALA A 11 1.66 -8.01 -12.21
C ALA A 11 2.12 -9.40 -11.77
N THR A 12 2.51 -9.51 -10.50
CA THR A 12 2.98 -10.77 -9.91
C THR A 12 2.38 -10.96 -8.53
N LEU A 13 2.07 -12.22 -8.21
CA LEU A 13 1.45 -12.62 -6.94
C LEU A 13 2.54 -12.96 -5.92
N HIS A 14 2.31 -12.54 -4.68
CA HIS A 14 3.27 -12.64 -3.60
C HIS A 14 2.59 -13.08 -2.29
N ARG A 15 3.29 -13.91 -1.54
CA ARG A 15 2.97 -14.26 -0.16
C ARG A 15 4.02 -13.66 0.77
N ARG A 16 3.59 -13.10 1.89
CA ARG A 16 4.49 -12.46 2.85
C ARG A 16 5.28 -13.51 3.63
N LEU A 17 6.59 -13.32 3.73
CA LEU A 17 7.48 -14.15 4.53
C LEU A 17 7.40 -13.75 6.02
N PRO A 18 7.70 -14.67 6.95
CA PRO A 18 7.86 -14.31 8.36
C PRO A 18 9.06 -13.38 8.55
N VAL A 19 9.00 -12.51 9.56
CA VAL A 19 9.99 -11.44 9.79
C VAL A 19 11.42 -11.97 9.88
N PHE A 20 11.62 -13.15 10.46
CA PHE A 20 12.94 -13.78 10.60
C PHE A 20 13.58 -14.17 9.26
N GLN A 21 12.77 -14.43 8.23
CA GLN A 21 13.23 -14.78 6.89
C GLN A 21 13.42 -13.56 5.99
N HIS A 22 13.13 -12.35 6.48
CA HIS A 22 13.38 -11.14 5.71
C HIS A 22 14.87 -10.99 5.42
N ALA A 23 15.20 -10.58 4.20
CA ALA A 23 16.59 -10.46 3.74
C ALA A 23 17.43 -9.46 4.55
N TYR A 24 16.80 -8.50 5.25
CA TYR A 24 17.47 -7.54 6.12
C TYR A 24 17.68 -8.05 7.56
N VAL A 25 17.15 -9.23 7.90
CA VAL A 25 17.29 -9.87 9.23
C VAL A 25 18.20 -11.07 9.16
N TRP A 26 17.92 -12.01 8.25
CA TRP A 26 18.59 -13.31 8.21
C TRP A 26 20.12 -13.24 8.06
N PRO A 27 20.69 -12.51 7.07
CA PRO A 27 22.15 -12.43 6.93
C PRO A 27 22.80 -11.79 8.15
N PHE A 28 22.18 -10.74 8.68
CA PHE A 28 22.71 -10.01 9.84
C PHE A 28 22.64 -10.82 11.13
N ALA A 29 21.66 -11.72 11.27
CA ALA A 29 21.60 -12.67 12.38
C ALA A 29 22.84 -13.59 12.46
N LEU A 30 23.59 -13.78 11.36
CA LEU A 30 24.87 -14.48 11.34
C LEU A 30 26.06 -13.52 11.51
N VAL A 31 25.98 -12.32 10.94
CA VAL A 31 27.06 -11.32 11.00
C VAL A 31 27.26 -10.82 12.44
N TYR A 32 26.19 -10.55 13.20
CA TYR A 32 26.31 -10.05 14.57
C TYR A 32 27.03 -11.03 15.52
N PRO A 33 26.67 -12.34 15.57
CA PRO A 33 27.42 -13.31 16.35
C PRO A 33 28.86 -13.50 15.89
N ALA A 34 29.11 -13.47 14.57
CA ALA A 34 30.47 -13.56 14.04
C ALA A 34 31.33 -12.37 14.49
N TRP A 35 30.77 -11.15 14.43
CA TRP A 35 31.42 -9.95 14.94
C TRP A 35 31.68 -10.05 16.46
N LEU A 36 30.70 -10.55 17.23
CA LEU A 36 30.85 -10.76 18.67
C LEU A 36 31.95 -11.78 19.01
N TYR A 37 32.09 -12.83 18.21
CA TYR A 37 33.19 -13.81 18.35
C TYR A 37 34.55 -13.16 18.09
N ILE A 38 34.66 -12.34 17.03
CA ILE A 38 35.89 -11.61 16.73
C ILE A 38 36.22 -10.65 17.90
N TYR A 39 35.21 -9.95 18.42
CA TYR A 39 35.36 -9.02 19.54
C TYR A 39 35.79 -9.71 20.86
N THR A 40 35.30 -10.92 21.14
CA THR A 40 35.58 -11.62 22.42
C THR A 40 36.79 -12.53 22.39
N VAL A 41 37.09 -13.17 21.25
CA VAL A 41 38.12 -14.23 21.14
C VAL A 41 39.32 -13.78 20.32
N ARG A 42 39.13 -12.91 19.33
CA ARG A 42 40.15 -12.51 18.35
C ARG A 42 40.33 -10.99 18.30
N TYR A 43 40.17 -10.33 19.44
CA TYR A 43 40.22 -8.88 19.54
C TYR A 43 41.56 -8.33 19.06
N ASP A 44 42.67 -8.89 19.57
CA ASP A 44 44.02 -8.40 19.26
C ASP A 44 44.46 -8.68 17.82
N ASP A 45 43.90 -9.71 17.17
CA ASP A 45 44.25 -10.09 15.80
C ASP A 45 43.58 -9.21 14.74
N TYR A 46 42.35 -8.76 14.98
CA TYR A 46 41.53 -8.07 13.97
C TYR A 46 41.08 -6.66 14.36
N LEU A 47 40.79 -6.40 15.63
CA LEU A 47 40.29 -5.09 16.06
C LEU A 47 41.44 -4.24 16.59
N GLY A 48 42.18 -4.75 17.57
CA GLY A 48 43.41 -4.16 18.14
C GLY A 48 43.26 -2.79 18.81
N SER A 49 42.22 -2.02 18.47
CA SER A 49 41.94 -0.67 18.95
C SER A 49 40.45 -0.44 19.20
N GLN A 50 40.18 0.46 20.14
CA GLN A 50 38.82 0.87 20.46
C GLN A 50 38.14 1.57 19.27
N GLU A 51 38.90 2.37 18.50
CA GLU A 51 38.42 3.08 17.31
C GLU A 51 37.97 2.11 16.21
N PHE A 52 38.73 1.04 15.96
CA PHE A 52 38.35 0.06 14.95
C PHE A 52 37.13 -0.76 15.39
N THR A 53 36.98 -0.97 16.69
CA THR A 53 35.79 -1.60 17.27
C THR A 53 34.53 -0.76 17.06
N THR A 54 34.59 0.54 17.37
CA THR A 54 33.45 1.44 17.17
C THR A 54 33.12 1.61 15.69
N LEU A 55 34.12 1.74 14.82
CA LEU A 55 33.94 1.86 13.37
C LEU A 55 33.33 0.60 12.75
N SER A 56 33.84 -0.59 13.09
CA SER A 56 33.32 -1.85 12.53
C SER A 56 31.87 -2.11 12.94
N LEU A 57 31.51 -1.83 14.19
CA LEU A 57 30.14 -1.91 14.68
C LEU A 57 29.21 -0.91 13.96
N LEU A 58 29.67 0.34 13.79
CA LEU A 58 28.92 1.38 13.11
C LEU A 58 28.66 1.02 11.64
N ILE A 59 29.67 0.51 10.93
CA ILE A 59 29.54 0.05 9.53
C ILE A 59 28.54 -1.10 9.42
N MET A 60 28.58 -2.07 10.33
CA MET A 60 27.62 -3.18 10.34
C MET A 60 26.18 -2.69 10.53
N PHE A 61 25.96 -1.81 11.51
CA PHE A 61 24.65 -1.22 11.77
C PHE A 61 24.14 -0.39 10.58
N MET A 62 25.00 0.47 10.02
CA MET A 62 24.68 1.26 8.83
C MET A 62 24.37 0.38 7.62
N GLY A 63 25.14 -0.70 7.42
CA GLY A 63 24.89 -1.67 6.36
C GLY A 63 23.52 -2.32 6.49
N GLN A 64 23.14 -2.74 7.70
CA GLN A 64 21.80 -3.30 7.95
C GLN A 64 20.69 -2.27 7.69
N ALA A 65 20.87 -1.05 8.20
CA ALA A 65 19.92 0.04 7.99
C ALA A 65 19.74 0.36 6.50
N LEU A 66 20.82 0.36 5.71
CA LEU A 66 20.77 0.60 4.27
C LEU A 66 20.03 -0.50 3.52
N VAL A 67 20.25 -1.78 3.87
CA VAL A 67 19.51 -2.91 3.28
C VAL A 67 18.02 -2.78 3.59
N PHE A 68 17.67 -2.42 4.83
CA PHE A 68 16.29 -2.14 5.21
C PHE A 68 15.66 -0.98 4.43
N LEU A 69 16.37 0.15 4.31
CA LEU A 69 15.90 1.34 3.59
C LEU A 69 15.75 1.10 2.09
N THR A 70 16.64 0.30 1.49
CA THR A 70 16.53 -0.11 0.09
C THR A 70 15.20 -0.81 -0.20
N GLY A 71 14.71 -1.61 0.76
CA GLY A 71 13.39 -2.22 0.72
C GLY A 71 12.22 -1.24 0.89
N GLN A 72 12.44 -0.03 1.43
CA GLN A 72 11.40 1.02 1.49
C GLN A 72 11.40 1.90 0.22
N TRP A 73 12.54 2.07 -0.44
CA TRP A 73 12.66 2.93 -1.63
C TRP A 73 12.18 2.28 -2.93
N SER A 74 12.24 0.95 -3.02
CA SER A 74 11.88 0.22 -4.23
C SER A 74 10.92 -0.91 -3.93
N VAL A 75 9.76 -0.90 -4.58
CA VAL A 75 8.76 -1.97 -4.52
C VAL A 75 9.34 -3.31 -4.99
N ASN A 76 10.26 -3.30 -5.96
CA ASN A 76 10.90 -4.52 -6.43
C ASN A 76 11.82 -5.12 -5.36
N MET A 77 12.60 -4.28 -4.68
CA MET A 77 13.46 -4.71 -3.58
C MET A 77 12.63 -5.14 -2.37
N GLN A 78 11.54 -4.42 -2.09
CA GLN A 78 10.59 -4.80 -1.05
C GLN A 78 10.04 -6.20 -1.29
N ALA A 79 9.53 -6.48 -2.49
CA ALA A 79 8.99 -7.78 -2.85
C ALA A 79 10.06 -8.88 -2.76
N LEU A 80 11.30 -8.60 -3.19
CA LEU A 80 12.41 -9.55 -3.10
C LEU A 80 12.83 -9.84 -1.65
N PHE A 81 12.79 -8.83 -0.78
CA PHE A 81 13.26 -8.95 0.61
C PHE A 81 12.22 -9.50 1.59
N THR A 82 10.92 -9.29 1.33
CA THR A 82 9.85 -9.62 2.29
C THR A 82 8.83 -10.62 1.78
N CYS A 83 8.87 -10.97 0.50
CA CYS A 83 7.85 -11.82 -0.11
C CYS A 83 8.43 -12.98 -0.91
N GLN A 84 7.62 -14.02 -1.06
CA GLN A 84 7.85 -15.13 -1.97
C GLN A 84 6.83 -15.07 -3.09
N ARG A 85 7.28 -15.29 -4.34
CA ARG A 85 6.39 -15.33 -5.50
C ARG A 85 5.55 -16.61 -5.46
N VAL A 86 4.24 -16.45 -5.67
CA VAL A 86 3.27 -17.56 -5.72
C VAL A 86 2.61 -17.60 -7.10
N THR A 87 2.20 -18.78 -7.56
CA THR A 87 1.47 -18.95 -8.83
C THR A 87 -0.03 -19.03 -8.63
N ASP A 88 -0.48 -19.53 -7.48
CA ASP A 88 -1.89 -19.64 -7.13
C ASP A 88 -2.45 -18.30 -6.59
N PRO A 89 -3.50 -17.73 -7.21
CA PRO A 89 -4.17 -16.53 -6.72
C PRO A 89 -4.78 -16.64 -5.31
N TYR A 90 -5.25 -17.81 -4.90
CA TYR A 90 -5.93 -17.97 -3.60
C TYR A 90 -4.96 -18.00 -2.42
N GLU A 91 -3.71 -18.40 -2.65
CA GLU A 91 -2.64 -18.36 -1.64
C GLU A 91 -1.94 -16.99 -1.54
N ALA A 92 -2.23 -16.09 -2.48
CA ALA A 92 -1.58 -14.79 -2.57
C ALA A 92 -2.21 -13.79 -1.59
N GLU A 93 -1.39 -13.21 -0.72
CA GLU A 93 -1.82 -12.13 0.20
C GLU A 93 -1.62 -10.74 -0.43
N LEU A 94 -0.64 -10.63 -1.32
CA LEU A 94 -0.19 -9.38 -1.92
C LEU A 94 -0.05 -9.53 -3.44
N ILE A 95 -0.39 -8.47 -4.16
CA ILE A 95 -0.11 -8.34 -5.58
C ILE A 95 0.85 -7.18 -5.81
N LYS A 96 1.95 -7.47 -6.50
CA LYS A 96 2.89 -6.45 -6.99
C LYS A 96 2.41 -6.00 -8.35
N VAL A 97 2.08 -4.72 -8.47
CA VAL A 97 1.67 -4.08 -9.72
C VAL A 97 2.77 -3.12 -10.16
N ILE A 98 3.32 -3.35 -11.34
CA ILE A 98 4.27 -2.46 -12.01
C ILE A 98 3.47 -1.62 -13.00
N ALA A 99 3.47 -0.31 -12.78
CA ALA A 99 2.82 0.64 -13.67
C ALA A 99 3.56 0.69 -15.01
N SER A 100 2.84 1.00 -16.08
CA SER A 100 3.45 1.43 -17.33
C SER A 100 4.14 2.78 -17.15
N ASP A 101 5.13 3.06 -17.99
CA ASP A 101 6.19 4.07 -17.74
C ASP A 101 5.67 5.52 -17.56
N HIS A 102 4.37 5.80 -17.77
CA HIS A 102 3.74 7.11 -17.61
C HIS A 102 2.37 7.13 -16.90
N LEU A 103 1.75 5.98 -16.60
CA LEU A 103 0.38 5.92 -16.09
C LEU A 103 0.28 5.62 -14.59
N GLY A 104 1.41 5.60 -13.87
CA GLY A 104 1.33 5.32 -12.44
C GLY A 104 2.64 5.15 -11.71
N ARG A 105 2.49 4.83 -10.41
CA ARG A 105 3.58 4.38 -9.54
C ARG A 105 3.43 2.88 -9.28
N ASN A 106 4.56 2.21 -9.16
CA ASN A 106 4.59 0.82 -8.72
C ASN A 106 4.04 0.72 -7.30
N ALA A 107 3.19 -0.27 -7.05
CA ALA A 107 2.61 -0.46 -5.72
C ALA A 107 2.46 -1.95 -5.39
N MET A 108 2.47 -2.23 -4.09
CA MET A 108 2.02 -3.50 -3.53
C MET A 108 0.62 -3.29 -2.98
N SER A 109 -0.36 -3.99 -3.54
CA SER A 109 -1.73 -3.96 -3.04
C SER A 109 -2.05 -5.25 -2.28
N LYS A 110 -2.85 -5.14 -1.24
CA LYS A 110 -3.37 -6.30 -0.51
C LYS A 110 -4.51 -6.95 -1.32
N MET A 111 -4.53 -8.27 -1.36
CA MET A 111 -5.68 -9.01 -1.88
C MET A 111 -6.87 -8.92 -0.92
N GLU A 112 -8.04 -8.62 -1.46
CA GLU A 112 -9.34 -8.64 -0.79
C GLU A 112 -10.10 -9.90 -1.26
N PHE A 113 -10.54 -10.71 -0.30
CA PHE A 113 -11.36 -11.90 -0.54
C PHE A 113 -12.82 -11.53 -0.26
N GLY A 114 -13.58 -11.30 -1.32
CA GLY A 114 -15.01 -10.97 -1.27
C GLY A 114 -15.89 -12.21 -1.32
N VAL A 115 -17.20 -12.00 -1.13
CA VAL A 115 -18.20 -13.06 -1.28
C VAL A 115 -18.55 -13.19 -2.76
N ASN A 116 -18.49 -14.40 -3.30
CA ASN A 116 -19.01 -14.65 -4.64
C ASN A 116 -20.51 -14.98 -4.53
N VAL A 117 -21.36 -14.14 -5.13
CA VAL A 117 -22.82 -14.29 -5.05
C VAL A 117 -23.31 -15.51 -5.86
N HIS A 118 -22.55 -15.95 -6.87
CA HIS A 118 -22.91 -17.11 -7.71
C HIS A 118 -22.39 -18.44 -7.15
N ASP A 119 -21.31 -18.43 -6.35
CA ASP A 119 -20.72 -19.62 -5.74
C ASP A 119 -20.19 -19.33 -4.34
N GLU A 120 -21.01 -19.59 -3.30
CA GLU A 120 -20.62 -19.38 -1.90
C GLU A 120 -19.39 -20.22 -1.48
N ALA A 121 -19.03 -21.28 -2.23
CA ALA A 121 -17.90 -22.12 -1.89
C ALA A 121 -16.55 -21.49 -2.27
N ARG A 122 -16.52 -20.51 -3.18
CA ARG A 122 -15.28 -19.86 -3.66
C ARG A 122 -15.34 -18.34 -3.46
N PRO A 123 -14.41 -17.75 -2.68
CA PRO A 123 -14.38 -16.31 -2.50
C PRO A 123 -14.00 -15.59 -3.80
N GLN A 124 -14.66 -14.46 -4.08
CA GLN A 124 -14.31 -13.60 -5.20
C GLN A 124 -13.02 -12.83 -4.89
N LEU A 125 -11.96 -13.10 -5.64
CA LEU A 125 -10.68 -12.42 -5.46
C LEU A 125 -10.74 -11.02 -6.10
N SER A 126 -10.38 -10.00 -5.33
CA SER A 126 -10.25 -8.65 -5.85
C SER A 126 -9.09 -7.90 -5.20
N PHE A 127 -8.62 -6.85 -5.86
CA PHE A 127 -7.69 -5.91 -5.25
C PHE A 127 -7.95 -4.50 -5.76
N LYS A 128 -7.46 -3.51 -5.03
CA LYS A 128 -7.55 -2.11 -5.43
C LYS A 128 -6.18 -1.59 -5.83
N TYR A 129 -6.10 -0.92 -6.97
CA TYR A 129 -4.92 -0.24 -7.46
C TYR A 129 -5.33 1.13 -8.00
N GLN A 130 -4.69 2.20 -7.52
CA GLN A 130 -5.04 3.59 -7.86
C GLN A 130 -6.55 3.90 -7.72
N ALA A 131 -7.18 3.43 -6.64
CA ALA A 131 -8.62 3.55 -6.38
C ALA A 131 -9.55 2.86 -7.41
N GLN A 132 -9.00 2.11 -8.37
CA GLN A 132 -9.76 1.21 -9.24
C GLN A 132 -9.77 -0.20 -8.65
N LYS A 133 -10.93 -0.86 -8.72
CA LYS A 133 -11.09 -2.26 -8.29
C LYS A 133 -10.86 -3.19 -9.47
N TYR A 134 -10.10 -4.25 -9.21
CA TYR A 134 -9.82 -5.32 -10.14
C TYR A 134 -10.37 -6.62 -9.58
N ILE A 135 -11.11 -7.37 -10.39
CA ILE A 135 -11.75 -8.64 -10.01
C ILE A 135 -11.10 -9.77 -10.81
N TYR A 136 -10.90 -10.91 -10.16
CA TYR A 136 -10.37 -12.11 -10.80
C TYR A 136 -11.47 -12.84 -11.58
N ASP A 137 -11.21 -13.07 -12.87
CA ASP A 137 -12.02 -13.90 -13.74
C ASP A 137 -11.41 -15.30 -13.79
N GLU A 138 -12.12 -16.31 -13.25
CA GLU A 138 -11.65 -17.71 -13.17
C GLU A 138 -11.50 -18.35 -14.55
N ASP A 139 -12.37 -17.99 -15.51
CA ASP A 139 -12.38 -18.57 -16.85
C ASP A 139 -11.17 -18.10 -17.64
N LYS A 140 -10.91 -16.79 -17.60
CA LYS A 140 -9.77 -16.19 -18.32
C LYS A 140 -8.46 -16.24 -17.53
N LYS A 141 -8.51 -16.59 -16.23
CA LYS A 141 -7.39 -16.59 -15.27
C LYS A 141 -6.63 -15.25 -15.21
N VAL A 142 -7.36 -14.14 -15.33
CA VAL A 142 -6.81 -12.78 -15.32
C VAL A 142 -7.64 -11.87 -14.44
N PHE A 143 -6.99 -10.87 -13.86
CA PHE A 143 -7.67 -9.77 -13.21
C PHE A 143 -8.08 -8.74 -14.25
N GLN A 144 -9.36 -8.41 -14.28
CA GLN A 144 -9.95 -7.38 -15.13
C GLN A 144 -10.41 -6.22 -14.25
N ALA A 145 -10.33 -5.00 -14.79
CA ALA A 145 -11.00 -3.87 -14.16
C ALA A 145 -12.50 -4.11 -14.17
N VAL A 146 -13.22 -3.60 -13.17
CA VAL A 146 -14.68 -3.66 -13.15
C VAL A 146 -15.21 -2.91 -14.38
N GLU A 147 -15.91 -3.62 -15.26
CA GLU A 147 -16.57 -3.03 -16.41
C GLU A 147 -17.89 -2.40 -15.98
N TYR A 148 -18.16 -1.18 -16.43
CA TYR A 148 -19.43 -0.52 -16.17
C TYR A 148 -20.40 -0.74 -17.34
N PRO A 149 -21.72 -0.79 -17.11
CA PRO A 149 -22.72 -0.93 -18.18
C PRO A 149 -22.61 0.14 -19.27
N SER A 150 -22.06 1.32 -18.95
CA SER A 150 -21.79 2.41 -19.89
C SER A 150 -20.67 2.13 -20.88
N ASP A 151 -19.67 1.32 -20.49
CA ASP A 151 -18.46 1.11 -21.28
C ASP A 151 -18.73 0.26 -22.54
N GLY A 152 -19.76 -0.58 -22.48
CA GLY A 152 -20.25 -1.38 -23.60
C GLY A 152 -20.98 -0.60 -24.69
N GLY A 153 -21.19 0.71 -24.51
CA GLY A 153 -21.92 1.55 -25.46
C GLY A 153 -23.38 1.13 -25.63
N PRO A 154 -24.19 1.13 -24.54
CA PRO A 154 -25.56 0.64 -24.58
C PRO A 154 -26.41 1.47 -25.54
N THR A 155 -27.35 0.81 -26.21
CA THR A 155 -28.28 1.48 -27.11
C THR A 155 -29.29 2.30 -26.31
N LEU A 156 -29.79 3.40 -26.90
CA LEU A 156 -30.81 4.23 -26.26
C LEU A 156 -32.07 3.42 -25.87
N SER A 157 -32.43 2.43 -26.70
CA SER A 157 -33.59 1.56 -26.44
C SER A 157 -33.41 0.66 -25.22
N GLU A 158 -32.18 0.19 -24.94
CA GLU A 158 -31.88 -0.59 -23.72
C GLU A 158 -32.00 0.28 -22.48
N LEU A 159 -31.46 1.50 -22.52
CA LEU A 159 -31.56 2.45 -21.41
C LEU A 159 -33.02 2.85 -21.13
N GLN A 160 -33.83 3.08 -22.16
CA GLN A 160 -35.26 3.40 -22.01
C GLN A 160 -36.09 2.24 -21.43
N ARG A 161 -35.65 0.99 -21.62
CA ARG A 161 -36.31 -0.19 -21.08
C ARG A 161 -35.89 -0.53 -19.66
N SER A 162 -34.85 0.12 -19.13
CA SER A 162 -34.37 -0.13 -17.77
C SER A 162 -35.44 0.24 -16.73
N THR A 163 -35.73 -0.69 -15.82
CA THR A 163 -36.73 -0.52 -14.75
C THR A 163 -36.11 -0.43 -13.36
N GLY A 164 -34.79 -0.23 -13.28
CA GLY A 164 -34.01 -0.36 -12.05
C GLY A 164 -33.56 -1.81 -11.82
N LEU A 165 -32.75 -2.01 -10.77
CA LEU A 165 -32.31 -3.34 -10.32
C LEU A 165 -33.50 -4.16 -9.80
N THR A 166 -33.57 -5.43 -10.23
CA THR A 166 -34.71 -6.32 -9.99
C THR A 166 -34.25 -7.61 -9.30
N GLY A 167 -34.49 -7.69 -8.00
CA GLY A 167 -34.16 -8.84 -7.17
C GLY A 167 -33.10 -8.49 -6.14
N GLU A 168 -33.25 -9.02 -4.93
CA GLU A 168 -32.26 -8.81 -3.87
C GLU A 168 -30.87 -9.36 -4.24
N LEU A 169 -30.82 -10.40 -5.08
CA LEU A 169 -29.58 -11.03 -5.52
C LEU A 169 -28.79 -10.11 -6.47
N GLU A 170 -29.44 -9.51 -7.47
CA GLU A 170 -28.82 -8.53 -8.38
C GLU A 170 -28.30 -7.31 -7.60
N ILE A 171 -29.07 -6.83 -6.62
CA ILE A 171 -28.66 -5.71 -5.77
C ILE A 171 -27.42 -6.08 -4.97
N ARG A 172 -27.39 -7.26 -4.35
CA ARG A 172 -26.22 -7.74 -3.58
C ARG A 172 -25.00 -7.91 -4.47
N GLU A 173 -25.16 -8.53 -5.64
CA GLU A 173 -24.07 -8.68 -6.61
C GLU A 173 -23.51 -7.33 -7.06
N ALA A 174 -24.38 -6.37 -7.38
CA ALA A 174 -23.94 -5.02 -7.75
C ALA A 174 -23.16 -4.34 -6.61
N HIS A 175 -23.61 -4.48 -5.36
CA HIS A 175 -22.89 -3.92 -4.20
C HIS A 175 -21.54 -4.62 -3.98
N GLU A 176 -21.45 -5.93 -4.15
CA GLU A 176 -20.20 -6.67 -4.03
C GLU A 176 -19.23 -6.32 -5.16
N VAL A 177 -19.71 -6.16 -6.40
CA VAL A 177 -18.87 -5.83 -7.56
C VAL A 177 -18.40 -4.36 -7.50
N TYR A 178 -19.33 -3.41 -7.47
CA TYR A 178 -19.04 -1.97 -7.60
C TYR A 178 -18.67 -1.30 -6.28
N GLY A 179 -19.10 -1.85 -5.15
CA GLY A 179 -18.93 -1.23 -3.83
C GLY A 179 -19.86 -0.03 -3.62
N LYS A 180 -19.57 0.75 -2.59
CA LYS A 180 -20.35 1.94 -2.23
C LYS A 180 -20.01 3.13 -3.12
N ASN A 181 -21.02 3.93 -3.46
CA ASN A 181 -20.86 5.22 -4.13
C ASN A 181 -20.40 6.31 -3.15
N LYS A 182 -19.16 6.19 -2.68
CA LYS A 182 -18.55 7.14 -1.76
C LYS A 182 -17.20 7.60 -2.29
N PHE A 183 -17.02 8.91 -2.32
CA PHE A 183 -15.70 9.51 -2.56
C PHE A 183 -14.94 9.55 -1.23
N ASP A 184 -14.20 8.48 -0.91
CA ASP A 184 -13.37 8.42 0.29
C ASP A 184 -11.89 8.48 -0.08
N VAL A 185 -11.27 9.64 0.12
CA VAL A 185 -9.82 9.77 0.03
C VAL A 185 -9.21 9.29 1.35
N PRO A 186 -8.42 8.20 1.37
CA PRO A 186 -7.83 7.70 2.61
C PRO A 186 -6.90 8.76 3.18
N MET A 187 -7.18 9.22 4.41
CA MET A 187 -6.29 10.16 5.09
C MET A 187 -5.13 9.36 5.71
N PRO A 188 -3.88 9.59 5.27
CA PRO A 188 -2.75 8.97 5.91
C PRO A 188 -2.68 9.45 7.36
N THR A 189 -2.27 8.57 8.26
CA THR A 189 -1.99 8.95 9.64
C THR A 189 -0.71 9.79 9.72
N PHE A 190 -0.55 10.58 10.78
CA PHE A 190 0.69 11.31 11.03
C PHE A 190 1.91 10.37 10.98
N GLY A 191 1.79 9.17 11.56
CA GLY A 191 2.88 8.19 11.58
C GLY A 191 3.26 7.65 10.20
N GLU A 192 2.28 7.38 9.33
CA GLU A 192 2.54 6.93 7.96
C GLU A 192 3.22 8.02 7.13
N LEU A 193 2.76 9.26 7.27
CA LEU A 193 3.28 10.42 6.56
C LEU A 193 4.68 10.80 7.07
N PHE A 194 4.89 10.74 8.38
CA PHE A 194 6.19 10.91 9.00
C PHE A 194 7.15 9.80 8.59
N LYS A 195 6.69 8.55 8.49
CA LYS A 195 7.51 7.45 7.99
C LYS A 195 7.97 7.69 6.55
N GLU A 196 7.09 8.18 5.68
CA GLU A 196 7.43 8.54 4.29
C GLU A 196 8.56 9.57 4.24
N HIS A 197 8.50 10.59 5.11
CA HIS A 197 9.57 11.59 5.25
C HIS A 197 10.83 11.02 5.91
N ALA A 198 10.69 10.17 6.93
CA ALA A 198 11.81 9.64 7.70
C ALA A 198 12.67 8.67 6.89
N VAL A 199 12.10 8.01 5.88
CA VAL A 199 12.88 7.17 4.94
C VAL A 199 13.47 7.97 3.79
N ALA A 200 13.20 9.28 3.68
CA ALA A 200 13.77 10.09 2.61
C ALA A 200 15.31 10.08 2.72
N PRO A 201 16.03 9.83 1.62
CA PRO A 201 17.49 9.74 1.64
C PRO A 201 18.17 10.96 2.28
N PHE A 202 17.61 12.15 2.07
CA PHE A 202 18.09 13.38 2.66
C PHE A 202 17.97 13.38 4.20
N PHE A 203 16.80 13.05 4.74
CA PHE A 203 16.56 13.01 6.19
C PHE A 203 17.45 11.97 6.87
N VAL A 204 17.55 10.77 6.29
CA VAL A 204 18.44 9.71 6.78
C VAL A 204 19.90 10.19 6.81
N PHE A 205 20.36 10.85 5.74
CA PHE A 205 21.71 11.39 5.66
C PHE A 205 21.96 12.48 6.71
N GLN A 206 20.98 13.34 6.97
CA GLN A 206 21.10 14.37 8.01
C GLN A 206 21.23 13.76 9.41
N ILE A 207 20.38 12.77 9.76
CA ILE A 207 20.49 12.07 11.04
C ILE A 207 21.87 11.40 11.17
N PHE A 208 22.35 10.77 10.09
CA PHE A 208 23.67 10.16 10.08
C PHE A 208 24.78 11.19 10.34
N CYS A 209 24.75 12.34 9.64
CA CYS A 209 25.70 13.43 9.86
C CYS A 209 25.67 13.91 11.31
N VAL A 210 24.48 14.22 11.85
CA VAL A 210 24.36 14.68 13.26
C VAL A 210 24.85 13.61 14.24
N GLY A 211 24.65 12.32 13.94
CA GLY A 211 25.19 11.21 14.70
C GLY A 211 26.73 11.18 14.73
N LEU A 212 27.39 11.43 13.59
CA LEU A 212 28.85 11.53 13.54
C LEU A 212 29.38 12.71 14.37
N TRP A 213 28.73 13.88 14.29
CA TRP A 213 29.09 15.05 15.10
C TRP A 213 28.86 14.83 16.60
N CYS A 214 27.96 13.91 16.97
CA CYS A 214 27.75 13.52 18.35
C CYS A 214 28.89 12.65 18.92
N MET A 215 29.64 11.93 18.07
CA MET A 215 30.76 11.07 18.49
C MET A 215 32.08 11.82 18.71
N ASP A 216 32.22 13.03 18.18
CA ASP A 216 33.48 13.81 18.15
C ASP A 216 33.46 14.99 19.14
N GLU A 217 32.97 14.78 20.37
CA GLU A 217 32.91 15.76 21.48
C GLU A 217 31.78 16.82 21.47
N TYR A 218 31.11 17.10 20.35
CA TYR A 218 30.01 18.10 20.26
C TYR A 218 28.61 17.56 20.59
N TRP A 219 28.50 16.64 21.55
CA TRP A 219 27.23 15.95 21.85
C TRP A 219 26.08 16.90 22.22
N TYR A 220 26.35 17.98 22.97
CA TYR A 220 25.31 18.92 23.41
C TYR A 220 24.67 19.68 22.24
N TYR A 221 25.49 20.28 21.37
CA TYR A 221 24.99 21.01 20.19
C TYR A 221 24.34 20.06 19.17
N SER A 222 24.92 18.88 18.98
CA SER A 222 24.38 17.86 18.08
C SER A 222 23.00 17.38 18.51
N ILE A 223 22.76 17.16 19.81
CA ILE A 223 21.43 16.79 20.32
C ILE A 223 20.42 17.92 20.10
N PHE A 224 20.81 19.16 20.36
CA PHE A 224 19.93 20.31 20.10
C PHE A 224 19.55 20.41 18.63
N SER A 225 20.54 20.27 17.72
CA SER A 225 20.31 20.25 16.28
C SER A 225 19.43 19.07 15.85
N LEU A 226 19.60 17.89 16.44
CA LEU A 226 18.76 16.72 16.18
C LEU A 226 17.29 16.98 16.56
N VAL A 227 17.06 17.56 17.74
CA VAL A 227 15.70 17.91 18.19
C VAL A 227 15.07 18.94 17.25
N MET A 228 15.81 19.99 16.89
CA MET A 228 15.33 21.01 15.94
C MET A 228 14.96 20.40 14.58
N LEU A 229 15.77 19.47 14.08
CA LEU A 229 15.51 18.76 12.83
C LEU A 229 14.21 17.94 12.89
N VAL A 230 14.01 17.17 13.97
CA VAL A 230 12.79 16.36 14.15
C VAL A 230 11.54 17.25 14.29
N VAL A 231 11.63 18.35 15.02
CA VAL A 231 10.54 19.32 15.18
C VAL A 231 10.17 19.96 13.84
N PHE A 232 11.18 20.34 13.05
CA PHE A 232 10.97 20.93 11.73
C PHE A 232 10.22 19.97 10.80
N GLU A 233 10.69 18.72 10.67
CA GLU A 233 10.04 17.71 9.83
C GLU A 233 8.65 17.34 10.33
N SER A 234 8.46 17.25 11.66
CA SER A 234 7.14 17.05 12.25
C SER A 234 6.17 18.17 11.90
N THR A 235 6.65 19.42 11.88
CA THR A 235 5.84 20.58 11.49
C THR A 235 5.45 20.52 10.02
N LEU A 236 6.35 20.11 9.12
CA LEU A 236 6.05 19.91 7.70
C LEU A 236 4.99 18.82 7.48
N VAL A 237 5.15 17.68 8.16
CA VAL A 237 4.19 16.56 8.09
C VAL A 237 2.83 16.99 8.64
N PHE A 238 2.81 17.75 9.74
CA PHE A 238 1.57 18.29 10.31
C PHE A 238 0.86 19.25 9.36
N GLN A 239 1.60 20.15 8.69
CA GLN A 239 1.04 21.05 7.68
C GLN A 239 0.42 20.26 6.53
N ARG A 240 1.13 19.26 6.00
CA ARG A 240 0.61 18.39 4.92
C ARG A 240 -0.66 17.65 5.35
N LEU A 241 -0.69 17.11 6.56
CA LEU A 241 -1.88 16.43 7.11
C LEU A 241 -3.07 17.37 7.25
N ARG A 242 -2.85 18.60 7.73
CA ARG A 242 -3.89 19.62 7.84
C ARG A 242 -4.49 19.95 6.48
N THR A 243 -3.66 20.16 5.46
CA THR A 243 -4.11 20.43 4.09
C THR A 243 -4.97 19.28 3.53
N LEU A 244 -4.55 18.02 3.74
CA LEU A 244 -5.36 16.86 3.32
C LEU A 244 -6.71 16.77 4.05
N THR A 245 -6.73 17.12 5.34
CA THR A 245 -7.95 17.13 6.15
C THR A 245 -8.92 18.21 5.66
N GLU A 246 -8.41 19.39 5.33
CA GLU A 246 -9.21 20.48 4.76
C GLU A 246 -9.80 20.07 3.39
N PHE A 247 -9.03 19.43 2.51
CA PHE A 247 -9.55 18.89 1.24
C PHE A 247 -10.68 17.87 1.44
N ARG A 248 -10.60 17.01 2.46
CA ARG A 248 -11.67 16.05 2.75
C ARG A 248 -12.96 16.73 3.21
N SER A 249 -12.85 17.83 3.96
CA SER A 249 -14.03 18.58 4.43
C SER A 249 -14.85 19.18 3.29
N LEU A 250 -14.27 19.29 2.09
CA LEU A 250 -14.94 19.73 0.87
C LEU A 250 -15.73 18.59 0.17
N SER A 251 -15.65 17.35 0.66
CA SER A 251 -16.40 16.23 0.11
C SER A 251 -17.90 16.36 0.39
N MET A 252 -18.72 16.06 -0.61
CA MET A 252 -20.18 16.03 -0.45
C MET A 252 -20.60 15.01 0.61
N GLN A 253 -21.50 15.43 1.50
CA GLN A 253 -22.12 14.54 2.48
C GLN A 253 -23.20 13.69 1.82
N ALA A 254 -23.37 12.47 2.31
CA ALA A 254 -24.42 11.58 1.87
C ALA A 254 -25.80 12.14 2.22
N TYR A 255 -26.72 12.07 1.26
CA TYR A 255 -28.12 12.45 1.48
C TYR A 255 -29.04 11.34 0.98
N ARG A 256 -30.34 11.44 1.31
CA ARG A 256 -31.34 10.44 0.91
C ARG A 256 -31.99 10.83 -0.41
N MET A 257 -32.21 9.84 -1.27
CA MET A 257 -32.84 10.00 -2.58
C MET A 257 -33.81 8.84 -2.84
N GLN A 258 -34.82 9.09 -3.67
CA GLN A 258 -35.77 8.06 -4.10
C GLN A 258 -35.15 7.24 -5.24
N VAL A 259 -35.09 5.93 -5.04
CA VAL A 259 -34.55 4.95 -5.98
C VAL A 259 -35.61 3.88 -6.26
N ARG A 260 -35.78 3.51 -7.53
CA ARG A 260 -36.68 2.46 -7.94
C ARG A 260 -35.96 1.11 -7.95
N ARG A 261 -36.33 0.23 -7.02
CA ARG A 261 -35.82 -1.15 -6.88
C ARG A 261 -37.00 -2.11 -6.77
N ASN A 262 -36.93 -3.28 -7.40
CA ASN A 262 -38.04 -4.25 -7.42
C ASN A 262 -39.39 -3.66 -7.88
N GLY A 263 -39.36 -2.64 -8.74
CA GLY A 263 -40.55 -1.95 -9.24
C GLY A 263 -41.21 -0.97 -8.25
N THR A 264 -40.73 -0.85 -7.02
CA THR A 264 -41.22 0.10 -6.00
C THR A 264 -40.22 1.23 -5.75
N TRP A 265 -40.72 2.40 -5.36
CA TRP A 265 -39.89 3.53 -4.95
C TRP A 265 -39.50 3.36 -3.49
N THR A 266 -38.19 3.36 -3.24
CA THR A 266 -37.60 3.20 -1.91
C THR A 266 -36.63 4.34 -1.64
N GLU A 267 -36.63 4.84 -0.42
CA GLU A 267 -35.67 5.87 0.01
C GLU A 267 -34.34 5.19 0.36
N VAL A 268 -33.27 5.57 -0.34
CA VAL A 268 -31.92 5.02 -0.16
C VAL A 268 -30.91 6.16 -0.03
N THR A 269 -29.81 5.92 0.67
CA THR A 269 -28.70 6.88 0.80
C THR A 269 -27.90 6.93 -0.51
N THR A 270 -27.37 8.10 -0.89
CA THR A 270 -26.53 8.25 -2.09
C THR A 270 -25.29 7.34 -2.10
N GLU A 271 -24.81 6.90 -0.94
CA GLU A 271 -23.69 5.96 -0.80
C GLU A 271 -24.01 4.52 -1.23
N ASP A 272 -25.28 4.13 -1.20
CA ASP A 272 -25.72 2.76 -1.52
C ASP A 272 -26.26 2.67 -2.97
N LEU A 273 -26.01 3.69 -3.80
CA LEU A 273 -26.36 3.68 -5.21
C LEU A 273 -25.40 2.77 -5.99
N CYS A 274 -25.97 1.97 -6.89
CA CYS A 274 -25.22 1.10 -7.80
C CYS A 274 -25.53 1.43 -9.27
N PRO A 275 -24.63 1.11 -10.20
CA PRO A 275 -24.93 1.16 -11.63
C PRO A 275 -26.19 0.35 -11.96
N GLY A 276 -27.12 0.95 -12.72
CA GLY A 276 -28.40 0.34 -13.08
C GLY A 276 -29.59 0.75 -12.20
N ASP A 277 -29.35 1.46 -11.09
CA ASP A 277 -30.43 2.07 -10.31
C ASP A 277 -31.13 3.21 -11.09
N VAL A 278 -32.45 3.29 -10.97
CA VAL A 278 -33.24 4.41 -11.50
C VAL A 278 -33.56 5.36 -10.35
N VAL A 279 -33.09 6.60 -10.46
CA VAL A 279 -33.21 7.62 -9.42
C VAL A 279 -34.18 8.73 -9.80
N SER A 280 -34.85 9.32 -8.81
CA SER A 280 -35.61 10.56 -8.98
C SER A 280 -34.80 11.72 -8.38
N VAL A 281 -34.39 12.66 -9.25
CA VAL A 281 -33.58 13.85 -8.89
C VAL A 281 -34.48 15.01 -8.49
#